data_AF-A0A1D6LQR7-F1
#
_entry.id   AF-A0A1D6LQR7-F1
#
_cell.length_a   1.000
_cell.length_b   1.000
_cell.length_c   1.000
_cell.angle_alpha   90.00
_cell.angle_beta   90.00
_cell.angle_gamma   90.00
#
_symmetry.space_group_name_H-M   'P 1'
#
loop_
_entity.id
_entity.type
_entity.pdbx_description
1 polymer ?
#
loop_
_entity_poly.entity_id
_entity_poly.type
_entity_poly.pdbx_seq_one_letter_code
_entity_poly.pdbx_strand_id
1 'polypeptide(L)'
;MPKEMAPTDDVILGEESHNVHDMSFVICIARSTPILAPDLLSHASGKSNHVEALRVYLLSRSLSRLKNQFQAGKGMITVDCIEGYPPVSLLLGKHVFLSAGDFYLASRS
;
A
#
# COMPACT_ATOMS: atom_id res chain seq x y z
N MET A 1 4.28 -12.76 -3.75
CA MET A 1 2.99 -12.43 -4.39
C MET A 1 3.12 -12.71 -5.87
N PRO A 2 2.10 -13.26 -6.55
CA PRO A 2 2.10 -13.31 -8.00
C PRO A 2 2.28 -11.89 -8.57
N LYS A 3 3.11 -11.72 -9.60
CA LYS A 3 3.39 -10.44 -10.27
C LYS A 3 2.12 -9.74 -10.76
N GLU A 4 1.14 -10.51 -11.22
CA GLU A 4 -0.18 -10.01 -11.66
C GLU A 4 -0.97 -9.33 -10.54
N MET A 5 -0.59 -9.57 -9.28
CA MET A 5 -1.22 -8.99 -8.10
C MET A 5 -0.36 -7.88 -7.46
N ALA A 6 0.77 -7.54 -8.07
CA ALA A 6 1.55 -6.38 -7.65
C ALA A 6 0.77 -5.09 -7.99
N PRO A 7 0.73 -4.10 -7.09
CA PRO A 7 0.18 -2.78 -7.40
C PRO A 7 0.87 -2.18 -8.62
N THR A 8 0.14 -1.35 -9.39
CA THR A 8 0.68 -0.72 -10.61
C THR A 8 1.92 0.15 -10.35
N ASP A 9 2.09 0.68 -9.13
CA ASP A 9 3.25 1.51 -8.78
C ASP A 9 4.40 0.72 -8.15
N ASP A 10 4.29 -0.60 -8.08
CA ASP A 10 5.31 -1.42 -7.43
C ASP A 10 6.55 -1.50 -8.32
N VAL A 11 7.71 -1.20 -7.73
CA VAL A 11 8.98 -1.14 -8.48
C VAL A 11 9.72 -2.46 -8.28
N ILE A 12 9.73 -3.30 -9.32
CA ILE A 12 10.48 -4.56 -9.33
C ILE A 12 11.97 -4.26 -9.58
N LEU A 13 12.81 -4.67 -8.64
CA LEU A 13 14.26 -4.55 -8.68
C LEU A 13 14.93 -5.78 -9.29
N GLY A 14 14.29 -6.94 -9.20
CA GLY A 14 14.78 -8.20 -9.75
C GLY A 14 13.67 -9.25 -9.84
N GLU A 15 13.76 -10.09 -10.85
CA GLU A 15 12.84 -11.20 -11.11
C GLU A 15 13.69 -12.42 -11.50
N GLU A 16 13.50 -13.55 -10.81
CA GLU A 16 14.18 -14.81 -11.10
C GLU A 16 13.19 -15.96 -11.13
N SER A 17 13.26 -16.79 -12.19
CA SER A 17 12.38 -17.92 -12.41
C SER A 17 13.09 -19.22 -12.08
N HIS A 18 12.46 -20.07 -11.28
CA HIS A 18 12.99 -21.36 -10.88
C HIS A 18 12.03 -22.49 -11.27
N ASN A 19 12.60 -23.64 -11.62
CA ASN A 19 11.88 -24.89 -11.84
C ASN A 19 12.48 -25.98 -10.95
N VAL A 20 11.67 -26.61 -10.11
CA VAL A 20 12.08 -27.67 -9.17
C VAL A 20 11.02 -28.76 -9.17
N HIS A 21 11.38 -29.99 -9.58
CA HIS A 21 10.50 -31.17 -9.55
C HIS A 21 9.05 -30.90 -10.03
N ASP A 22 8.89 -30.47 -11.29
CA ASP A 22 7.60 -30.12 -11.92
C ASP A 22 6.84 -28.92 -11.31
N MET A 23 7.46 -28.19 -10.37
CA MET A 23 6.95 -26.91 -9.88
C MET A 23 7.74 -25.74 -10.48
N SER A 24 7.03 -24.72 -10.94
CA SER A 24 7.61 -23.47 -11.43
C SER A 24 7.20 -22.32 -10.52
N PHE A 25 8.15 -21.49 -10.11
CA PHE A 25 7.88 -20.29 -9.32
C PHE A 25 8.81 -19.14 -9.71
N VAL A 26 8.33 -17.91 -9.47
CA VAL A 26 9.06 -16.67 -9.73
C VAL A 26 9.31 -15.97 -8.39
N ILE A 27 10.56 -15.60 -8.15
CA ILE A 27 10.96 -14.75 -7.03
C ILE A 27 11.09 -13.32 -7.57
N CYS A 28 10.28 -12.42 -7.02
CA CYS A 28 10.37 -11.00 -7.32
C CYS A 28 10.91 -10.25 -6.10
N ILE A 29 11.96 -9.44 -6.29
CA ILE A 29 12.42 -8.45 -5.34
C ILE A 29 11.82 -7.12 -5.76
N ALA A 30 11.01 -6.51 -4.90
CA ALA A 30 10.36 -5.24 -5.15
C ALA A 30 10.68 -4.24 -4.04
N ARG A 31 10.64 -2.95 -4.37
CA ARG A 31 10.66 -1.89 -3.37
C ARG A 31 9.37 -1.94 -2.57
N SER A 32 9.46 -1.90 -1.23
CA SER A 32 8.26 -1.78 -0.40
C SER A 32 7.53 -0.46 -0.67
N THR A 33 6.31 -0.55 -1.19
CA THR A 33 5.43 0.57 -1.50
C THR A 33 4.15 0.51 -0.66
N PRO A 34 3.64 1.66 -0.18
CA PRO A 34 2.35 1.70 0.47
C PRO A 34 1.21 1.37 -0.49
N ILE A 35 0.21 0.64 0.00
CA ILE A 35 -1.00 0.25 -0.74
C ILE A 35 -2.22 0.79 -0.01
N LEU A 36 -3.15 1.37 -0.75
CA LEU A 36 -4.48 1.73 -0.26
C LEU A 36 -5.45 0.59 -0.48
N ALA A 37 -6.27 0.31 0.53
CA ALA A 37 -7.32 -0.69 0.44
C ALA A 37 -8.41 -0.25 -0.57
N PRO A 38 -9.03 -1.19 -1.31
CA PRO A 38 -10.07 -0.85 -2.30
C PRO A 38 -11.33 -0.20 -1.68
N ASP A 39 -11.63 -0.53 -0.42
CA ASP A 39 -12.78 -0.04 0.33
C ASP A 39 -12.65 1.43 0.77
N LEU A 40 -11.47 2.03 0.58
CA LEU A 40 -11.16 3.41 0.95
C LEU A 40 -11.99 4.45 0.18
N LEU A 41 -12.56 4.08 -0.98
CA LEU A 41 -13.49 4.93 -1.73
C LEU A 41 -14.66 5.41 -0.87
N SER A 42 -15.19 4.54 0.00
CA SER A 42 -16.26 4.90 0.93
C SER A 42 -15.80 5.94 1.97
N HIS A 43 -14.53 5.85 2.39
CA HIS A 43 -13.92 6.74 3.39
C HIS A 43 -13.48 8.08 2.79
N ALA A 44 -13.26 8.14 1.48
CA ALA A 44 -12.93 9.34 0.73
C ALA A 44 -14.16 10.08 0.19
N SER A 45 -15.34 9.90 0.82
CA SER A 45 -16.61 10.49 0.39
C SER A 45 -17.02 10.09 -1.05
N GLY A 46 -16.58 8.91 -1.53
CA GLY A 46 -16.87 8.42 -2.87
C GLY A 46 -16.12 9.14 -4.00
N LYS A 47 -15.17 10.03 -3.68
CA LYS A 47 -14.42 10.80 -4.68
C LYS A 47 -13.12 10.08 -5.05
N SER A 48 -13.07 9.49 -6.24
CA SER A 48 -11.88 8.83 -6.79
C SER A 48 -10.64 9.75 -6.77
N ASN A 49 -10.81 11.03 -7.08
CA ASN A 49 -9.73 12.02 -7.06
C ASN A 49 -9.12 12.22 -5.66
N HIS A 50 -9.91 12.04 -4.59
CA HIS A 50 -9.40 12.13 -3.22
C HIS A 50 -8.58 10.90 -2.86
N VAL A 51 -9.03 9.70 -3.27
CA VAL A 51 -8.26 8.46 -3.11
C VAL A 51 -6.92 8.54 -3.84
N GLU A 52 -6.93 9.06 -5.07
CA GLU A 52 -5.70 9.23 -5.84
C GLU A 52 -4.77 10.28 -5.19
N ALA A 53 -5.31 11.39 -4.68
CA ALA A 53 -4.51 12.35 -3.92
C ALA A 53 -3.88 11.73 -2.65
N LEU A 54 -4.61 10.86 -1.94
CA LEU A 54 -4.07 10.11 -0.79
C LEU A 54 -2.98 9.13 -1.23
N ARG A 55 -3.15 8.47 -2.38
CA ARG A 55 -2.15 7.56 -2.97
C ARG A 55 -0.86 8.32 -3.26
N VAL A 56 -0.94 9.44 -3.96
CA VAL A 56 0.19 10.32 -4.27
C VAL A 56 0.85 10.82 -2.99
N TYR A 57 0.06 11.27 -2.02
CA TYR A 57 0.57 11.69 -0.71
C TYR A 57 1.41 10.58 -0.08
N LEU A 58 0.89 9.35 0.02
CA LEU A 58 1.61 8.23 0.64
C LEU A 58 2.88 7.84 -0.14
N LEU A 59 2.81 7.76 -1.46
CA LEU A 59 3.94 7.39 -2.33
C LEU A 59 5.06 8.43 -2.29
N SER A 60 4.75 9.71 -2.04
CA SER A 60 5.74 10.78 -1.89
C SER A 60 6.58 10.68 -0.61
N ARG A 61 6.15 9.87 0.37
CA ARG A 61 6.81 9.76 1.67
C ARG A 61 7.85 8.65 1.68
N SER A 62 8.93 8.87 2.41
CA SER A 62 9.84 7.77 2.76
C SER A 62 9.11 6.77 3.67
N LEU A 63 9.27 5.48 3.40
CA LEU A 63 8.62 4.40 4.15
C LEU A 63 8.95 4.43 5.65
N SER A 64 10.19 4.78 6.02
CA SER A 64 10.61 4.92 7.42
C SER A 64 9.82 6.00 8.16
N ARG A 65 9.58 7.15 7.52
CA ARG A 65 8.73 8.22 8.10
C ARG A 65 7.29 7.77 8.27
N LEU A 66 6.70 7.09 7.26
CA LEU A 66 5.34 6.56 7.39
C LEU A 66 5.25 5.58 8.55
N LYS A 67 6.19 4.62 8.64
CA LYS A 67 6.24 3.65 9.73
C LYS A 67 6.31 4.35 11.10
N ASN A 68 7.17 5.35 11.25
CA ASN A 68 7.28 6.11 12.49
C ASN A 68 5.99 6.90 12.81
N GLN A 69 5.33 7.49 11.80
CA GLN A 69 4.07 8.20 11.98
C GLN A 69 2.96 7.26 12.45
N PHE A 70 2.79 6.10 11.81
CA PHE A 70 1.83 5.09 12.24
C PHE A 70 2.16 4.57 13.65
N GLN A 71 3.44 4.34 13.98
CA GLN A 71 3.84 3.91 15.32
C GLN A 71 3.49 4.96 16.38
N ALA A 72 3.83 6.23 16.14
CA ALA A 72 3.52 7.34 17.05
C ALA A 72 2.00 7.52 17.22
N GLY A 73 1.23 7.33 16.15
CA GLY A 73 -0.23 7.39 16.16
C GLY A 73 -0.94 6.08 16.52
N LYS A 74 -0.23 5.09 17.08
CA LYS A 74 -0.78 3.78 17.50
C LYS A 74 -1.57 3.07 16.40
N GLY A 75 -1.01 3.06 15.19
CA GLY A 75 -1.59 2.44 13.99
C GLY A 75 -2.48 3.37 13.18
N MET A 76 -2.63 4.64 13.55
CA MET A 76 -3.43 5.62 12.81
C MET A 76 -2.61 6.85 12.42
N ILE A 77 -2.88 7.41 11.24
CA ILE A 77 -2.44 8.75 10.85
C ILE A 77 -3.64 9.57 10.36
N THR A 78 -3.59 10.88 10.53
CA THR A 78 -4.54 11.80 9.88
C THR A 78 -3.81 12.57 8.79
N VAL A 79 -4.38 12.58 7.60
CA VAL A 79 -3.90 13.35 6.45
C VAL A 79 -4.81 14.56 6.30
N ASP A 80 -4.32 15.74 6.64
CA ASP A 80 -5.06 17.02 6.68
C ASP A 80 -4.46 18.08 5.75
N CYS A 81 -3.39 17.74 5.03
CA CYS A 81 -2.61 18.68 4.21
C CYS A 81 -2.93 18.62 2.71
N ILE A 82 -3.93 17.84 2.29
CA ILE A 82 -4.34 17.77 0.88
C ILE A 82 -5.36 18.88 0.63
N GLU A 83 -4.96 19.90 -0.13
CA GLU A 83 -5.81 21.04 -0.46
C GLU A 83 -7.07 20.60 -1.21
N GLY A 84 -8.22 21.22 -0.88
CA GLY A 84 -9.50 20.93 -1.51
C GLY A 84 -10.22 19.68 -0.99
N TYR A 85 -9.63 18.95 -0.03
CA TYR A 85 -10.23 17.76 0.57
C TYR A 85 -10.29 17.83 2.10
N PRO A 86 -11.32 17.20 2.72
CA PRO A 86 -11.40 17.11 4.17
C PRO A 86 -10.32 16.18 4.73
N PRO A 87 -9.90 16.37 6.00
CA PRO A 87 -8.96 15.46 6.64
C PRO A 87 -9.45 14.01 6.67
N VAL A 88 -8.53 13.07 6.43
CA VAL A 88 -8.83 11.62 6.43
C VAL A 88 -7.94 10.88 7.42
N SER A 89 -8.56 10.09 8.29
CA SER A 89 -7.86 9.19 9.21
C SER A 89 -7.66 7.81 8.58
N LEU A 90 -6.41 7.41 8.46
CA LEU A 90 -5.97 6.17 7.84
C LEU A 90 -5.46 5.21 8.92
N LEU A 91 -5.99 3.99 8.93
CA LEU A 91 -5.57 2.92 9.82
C LEU A 91 -4.64 1.94 9.08
N LEU A 92 -3.51 1.64 9.70
CA LEU A 92 -2.57 0.62 9.21
C LEU A 92 -3.23 -0.75 9.30
N GLY A 93 -3.11 -1.55 8.23
CA GLY A 93 -3.70 -2.89 8.15
C GLY A 93 -5.19 -2.90 7.79
N LYS A 94 -5.82 -1.74 7.63
CA LYS A 94 -7.22 -1.61 7.18
C LYS A 94 -7.33 -0.71 5.97
N HIS A 95 -6.89 0.55 6.10
CA HIS A 95 -6.96 1.56 5.06
C HIS A 95 -5.66 1.62 4.24
N VAL A 96 -4.52 1.44 4.91
CA VAL A 96 -3.17 1.50 4.33
C VAL A 96 -2.37 0.27 4.74
N PHE A 97 -1.59 -0.25 3.80
CA PHE A 97 -0.59 -1.31 4.02
C PHE A 97 0.77 -0.78 3.61
N LEU A 98 1.85 -1.12 4.32
CA LEU A 98 3.20 -0.59 4.01
C LEU A 98 3.95 -1.45 2.98
N SER A 99 3.38 -2.59 2.61
CA SER A 99 3.88 -3.45 1.55
C SER A 99 2.75 -4.29 0.94
N ALA A 100 2.99 -4.80 -0.28
CA ALA A 100 2.15 -5.82 -0.90
C ALA A 100 2.03 -7.11 -0.07
N GLY A 101 3.08 -7.44 0.70
CA GLY A 101 3.06 -8.56 1.63
C GLY A 101 1.99 -8.40 2.71
N ASP A 102 1.96 -7.24 3.36
CA ASP A 102 1.01 -6.93 4.43
C ASP A 102 -0.44 -6.95 3.91
N PHE A 103 -0.67 -6.34 2.74
CA PHE A 103 -1.99 -6.29 2.11
C PHE A 103 -2.52 -7.70 1.79
N TYR A 104 -1.66 -8.55 1.24
CA TYR A 104 -2.06 -9.91 0.90
C TYR A 104 -2.32 -10.78 2.12
N LEU A 105 -1.49 -10.67 3.17
CA LEU A 105 -1.70 -11.41 4.40
C LEU A 105 -3.06 -11.06 5.02
N ALA A 106 -3.43 -9.78 5.01
CA ALA A 106 -4.72 -9.32 5.52
C ALA A 106 -5.92 -9.68 4.64
N SER A 107 -5.74 -9.82 3.31
CA SER A 107 -6.84 -10.19 2.40
C SER A 107 -7.11 -11.70 2.34
N ARG A 108 -6.23 -12.53 2.92
CA ARG A 108 -6.37 -13.99 3.01
C ARG A 108 -6.89 -14.51 4.36
N SER A 109 -6.90 -13.67 5.38
CA SER A 109 -7.44 -13.95 6.72
C SER A 109 -8.94 -13.65 6.79
#